data_AF-A0A948D6F8-F1
#
_entry.id   AF-A0A948D6F8-F1
#
_cell.length_a   1.000
_cell.length_b   1.000
_cell.length_c   1.000
_cell.angle_alpha   90.00
_cell.angle_beta   90.00
_cell.angle_gamma   90.00
#
_symmetry.space_group_name_H-M   'P 1'
#
loop_
_entity.id
_entity.type
_entity.pdbx_description
1 polymer ?
#
loop_
_entity_poly.entity_id
_entity_poly.type
_entity_poly.pdbx_seq_one_letter_code
_entity_poly.pdbx_strand_id
1 'polypeptide(L)' 'MNTHPLKRNFANFSEYKKIITLADYAKENKLSHSNLINKANRQTIEAFLEKNIWKIGV' A
#
# COMPACT_ATOMS: atom_id res chain seq x y z
N MET A 1 -12.82 40.18 -25.46
CA MET A 1 -13.50 39.54 -24.33
C MET A 1 -13.80 38.11 -24.71
N ASN A 2 -13.10 37.13 -24.14
CA ASN A 2 -13.51 35.73 -24.10
C ASN A 2 -12.72 35.07 -22.96
N THR A 3 -13.24 35.21 -21.76
CA THR A 3 -12.86 34.41 -20.59
C THR A 3 -13.35 32.98 -20.81
N HIS A 4 -12.45 32.01 -20.91
CA HIS A 4 -12.80 30.59 -20.73
C HIS A 4 -12.03 30.05 -19.52
N PRO A 5 -12.73 29.58 -18.46
CA PRO A 5 -12.10 29.22 -17.20
C PRO A 5 -11.44 27.84 -17.25
N LEU A 6 -10.21 27.80 -16.70
CA LEU A 6 -9.59 26.74 -15.91
C LEU A 6 -10.05 25.29 -16.18
N LYS A 7 -9.22 24.50 -16.87
CA LYS A 7 -9.10 23.07 -16.56
C LYS A 7 -7.85 22.86 -15.73
N ARG A 8 -8.01 23.04 -14.41
CA ARG A 8 -7.05 22.53 -13.43
C ARG A 8 -7.12 21.00 -13.51
N ASN A 9 -6.25 20.41 -14.32
CA ASN A 9 -6.03 18.98 -14.35
C ASN A 9 -5.40 18.57 -13.02
N PHE A 10 -6.24 18.31 -12.03
CA PHE A 10 -5.85 17.46 -10.93
C PHE A 10 -5.82 16.02 -11.45
N ALA A 11 -4.68 15.64 -12.02
CA ALA A 11 -4.35 14.24 -12.17
C ALA A 11 -4.29 13.64 -10.77
N ASN A 12 -5.36 12.96 -10.36
CA ASN A 12 -5.38 12.11 -9.18
C ASN A 12 -4.39 10.97 -9.42
N PHE A 13 -3.18 11.09 -8.87
CA PHE A 13 -2.18 10.01 -8.77
C PHE A 13 -2.60 8.97 -7.73
N SER A 14 -3.82 8.42 -7.86
CA SER A 14 -4.22 7.21 -7.15
C SER A 14 -3.62 6.02 -7.86
N GLU A 15 -2.29 5.98 -7.94
CA GLU A 15 -1.56 4.85 -8.49
C GLU A 15 -1.86 3.63 -7.63
N TYR A 16 -2.27 2.56 -8.32
CA TYR A 16 -2.79 1.33 -7.78
C TYR A 16 -1.90 0.77 -6.66
N LYS A 17 -2.31 0.96 -5.40
CA LYS A 17 -1.66 0.28 -4.27
C LYS A 17 -1.78 -1.22 -4.50
N LYS A 18 -0.64 -1.90 -4.70
CA LYS A 18 -0.61 -3.33 -4.96
C LYS A 18 -0.74 -4.04 -3.62
N ILE A 19 -1.81 -4.81 -3.47
CA ILE A 19 -1.97 -5.66 -2.30
C ILE A 19 -1.18 -6.95 -2.55
N ILE A 20 -0.16 -7.18 -1.73
CA ILE A 20 0.63 -8.42 -1.74
C ILE A 20 0.67 -9.04 -0.34
N THR A 21 1.04 -10.32 -0.25
CA THR A 21 1.20 -10.97 1.05
C THR A 21 2.43 -10.45 1.77
N LEU A 22 2.43 -10.46 3.11
CA LEU A 22 3.64 -10.15 3.88
C LEU A 22 4.80 -11.11 3.58
N ALA A 23 4.52 -12.33 3.09
CA ALA A 23 5.55 -13.28 2.70
C ALA A 23 6.26 -12.85 1.42
N ASP A 24 5.51 -12.37 0.44
CA ASP A 24 6.09 -11.89 -0.83
C ASP A 24 6.82 -10.57 -0.62
N TYR A 25 6.20 -9.63 0.11
CA TYR A 25 6.86 -8.38 0.48
C TYR A 25 8.17 -8.61 1.26
N ALA A 26 8.20 -9.59 2.16
CA ALA A 26 9.40 -9.98 2.89
C ALA A 26 10.53 -10.43 1.94
N LYS A 27 10.21 -11.28 0.95
CA LYS A 27 11.17 -11.79 -0.03
C LYS A 27 11.70 -10.67 -0.93
N GLU A 28 10.81 -9.84 -1.47
CA GLU A 28 11.16 -8.73 -2.36
C GLU A 28 12.07 -7.72 -1.66
N ASN A 29 11.81 -7.42 -0.38
CA ASN A 29 12.54 -6.41 0.38
C ASN A 29 13.66 -6.99 1.26
N LYS A 30 13.93 -8.30 1.18
CA LYS A 30 14.91 -9.02 2.02
C LYS A 30 14.70 -8.78 3.53
N LEU A 31 13.44 -8.67 3.95
CA LEU A 31 13.03 -8.52 5.34
C LEU A 31 12.64 -9.87 5.94
N SER A 32 12.75 -10.00 7.26
CA SER A 32 12.20 -11.17 7.96
C SER A 32 10.68 -11.13 7.97
N HIS A 33 10.04 -12.24 7.58
CA HIS A 33 8.59 -12.39 7.63
C HIS A 33 8.05 -12.21 9.06
N SER A 34 8.72 -12.76 10.07
CA SER A 34 8.34 -12.61 11.49
C SER A 34 8.40 -11.15 11.95
N ASN A 35 9.40 -10.38 11.48
CA ASN A 35 9.48 -8.95 11.79
C ASN A 35 8.29 -8.19 11.22
N LEU A 36 7.85 -8.52 10.00
CA LEU A 36 6.68 -7.92 9.37
C LEU A 36 5.38 -8.33 10.06
N ILE A 37 5.22 -9.59 10.46
CA ILE A 37 4.07 -10.04 11.26
C ILE A 37 4.00 -9.27 12.59
N ASN A 38 5.13 -9.09 13.27
CA ASN A 38 5.18 -8.32 14.52
C ASN A 38 4.78 -6.86 14.31
N LYS A 39 5.24 -6.24 13.21
CA LYS A 39 4.83 -4.89 12.82
C LYS A 39 3.35 -4.81 12.48
N ALA A 40 2.81 -5.79 11.77
CA ALA A 40 1.40 -5.86 11.40
C ALA A 40 0.50 -6.05 12.63
N ASN A 41 0.87 -6.95 13.54
CA ASN A 41 0.18 -7.13 14.83
C ASN A 41 0.19 -5.84 15.68
N ARG A 42 1.30 -5.08 15.66
CA ARG A 42 1.42 -3.78 16.33
C ARG A 42 0.79 -2.63 15.53
N GLN A 43 0.26 -2.90 14.33
CA GLN A 43 -0.31 -1.92 13.40
C GLN A 43 0.64 -0.75 13.04
N THR A 44 1.96 -1.02 13.02
CA THR A 44 2.96 0.00 12.65
C THR A 44 3.25 0.06 11.15
N ILE A 45 2.61 -0.80 10.37
CA ILE A 45 2.64 -0.85 8.90
C ILE A 45 1.21 -0.96 8.38
N GLU A 46 0.96 -0.49 7.14
CA GLU A 46 -0.35 -0.56 6.45
C GLU A 46 -0.69 -2.00 5.99
N ALA A 47 -0.78 -2.92 6.95
CA ALA A 47 -1.08 -4.33 6.73
C ALA A 47 -2.41 -4.73 7.36
N PHE A 48 -3.08 -5.72 6.76
CA PHE A 48 -4.35 -6.27 7.24
C PHE A 48 -4.38 -7.79 7.13
N LEU A 49 -5.23 -8.42 7.94
CA LEU A 49 -5.44 -9.87 7.94
C LEU A 49 -6.64 -10.22 7.06
N GLU A 50 -6.44 -11.07 6.06
CA GLU A 50 -7.50 -11.57 5.20
C GLU A 50 -7.44 -13.10 5.14
N LYS A 51 -8.50 -13.79 5.60
CA LYS A 51 -8.55 -15.27 5.66
C LYS A 51 -7.33 -15.89 6.35
N ASN A 52 -6.92 -15.32 7.49
CA ASN A 52 -5.71 -15.69 8.25
C ASN A 52 -4.37 -15.46 7.54
N ILE A 53 -4.34 -14.68 6.45
CA ILE A 53 -3.12 -14.32 5.73
C ILE A 53 -2.89 -12.81 5.88
N TRP A 54 -1.71 -12.42 6.35
CA TRP A 54 -1.34 -11.02 6.41
C TRP A 54 -0.97 -10.48 5.02
N LYS A 55 -1.56 -9.34 4.66
CA LYS A 55 -1.31 -8.61 3.42
C LYS A 55 -0.94 -7.17 3.70
N ILE A 56 -0.20 -6.55 2.79
CA ILE A 56 0.22 -5.14 2.86
C ILE A 56 -0.12 -4.45 1.55
N GLY A 57 -0.58 -3.20 1.65
CA GLY A 57 -0.69 -2.31 0.49
C GLY A 57 0.61 -1.55 0.31
N VAL A 58 1.30 -1.78 -0.81
CA VAL A 58 2.46 -0.99 -1.27
C VAL A 58 2.07 -0.03 -2.38
#